data_AF-A0A7C1G677-F1
#
_entry.id   AF-A0A7C1G677-F1
#
_cell.length_a   1.000
_cell.length_b   1.000
_cell.length_c   1.000
_cell.angle_alpha   90.00
_cell.angle_beta   90.00
_cell.angle_gamma   90.00
#
_symmetry.space_group_name_H-M   'P 1'
#
loop_
_entity.id
_entity.type
_entity.pdbx_description
1 polymer ?
#
loop_
_entity_poly.entity_id
_entity_poly.type
_entity_poly.pdbx_seq_one_letter_code
_entity_poly.pdbx_strand_id
1 'polypeptide(L)'
;MEEFTIEDLPGVGPATAEKLRGAGFDDLLTIAVASPKELADAADIGENTAMKIIIAARKKADIGDFETGDVIFERRAKLGHLTTGSKALDQLLGGGLETQSITEFFGEFGSGKTQIAHQLCVNVQLPEEKGGLEGHAFYIDTENTFRPERITQMATALGLD
;
A
#
# COMPACT_ATOMS: atom_id res chain seq x y z
N MET A 1 -21.37 -2.52 6.71
CA MET A 1 -20.54 -2.99 7.85
C MET A 1 -20.41 -1.79 8.76
N GLU A 2 -20.67 -1.92 10.06
CA GLU A 2 -20.43 -0.82 11.00
C GLU A 2 -18.94 -0.46 10.94
N GLU A 3 -18.66 0.80 10.67
CA GLU A 3 -17.30 1.32 10.58
C GLU A 3 -16.80 1.52 12.02
N PHE A 4 -15.93 0.62 12.48
CA PHE A 4 -15.37 0.72 13.83
C PHE A 4 -14.43 1.91 13.91
N THR A 5 -14.65 2.79 14.87
CA THR A 5 -13.83 3.99 15.07
C THR A 5 -12.89 3.81 16.28
N ILE A 6 -11.94 4.74 16.41
CA ILE A 6 -10.98 4.75 17.53
C ILE A 6 -11.67 4.88 18.90
N GLU A 7 -12.86 5.49 18.95
CA GLU A 7 -13.68 5.63 20.16
C GLU A 7 -14.26 4.30 20.65
N ASP A 8 -14.36 3.30 19.78
CA ASP A 8 -14.80 1.97 20.19
C ASP A 8 -13.69 1.17 20.89
N LEU A 9 -12.49 1.75 21.03
CA LEU A 9 -11.38 1.13 21.74
C LEU A 9 -11.50 1.35 23.26
N PRO A 10 -11.26 0.30 24.06
CA PRO A 10 -11.33 0.39 25.50
C PRO A 10 -10.28 1.37 26.02
N GLY A 11 -10.72 2.40 26.75
CA GLY A 11 -9.85 3.44 27.30
C GLY A 11 -9.69 4.67 26.39
N VAL A 12 -10.37 4.72 25.25
CA VAL A 12 -10.42 5.91 24.38
C VAL A 12 -11.73 6.65 24.60
N GLY A 13 -11.69 7.68 25.45
CA GLY A 13 -12.80 8.64 25.58
C GLY A 13 -12.70 9.78 24.56
N PRO A 14 -13.69 10.69 24.48
CA PRO A 14 -13.72 11.78 23.50
C PRO A 14 -12.44 12.65 23.51
N ALA A 15 -11.93 12.99 24.69
CA ALA A 15 -10.71 13.80 24.84
C ALA A 15 -9.44 13.05 24.37
N THR A 16 -9.37 11.74 24.62
CA THR A 16 -8.26 10.89 24.14
C THR A 16 -8.32 10.74 22.62
N ALA A 17 -9.51 10.53 22.07
CA ALA A 17 -9.73 10.43 20.63
C ALA A 17 -9.33 11.72 19.88
N GLU A 18 -9.65 12.89 20.45
CA GLU A 18 -9.25 14.18 19.88
C GLU A 18 -7.73 14.35 19.83
N LYS A 19 -7.02 14.00 20.92
CA LYS A 19 -5.54 14.02 20.96
C LYS A 19 -4.92 13.04 19.96
N LEU A 20 -5.44 11.81 19.91
CA LEU A 20 -4.99 10.78 18.97
C LEU A 20 -5.12 11.24 17.52
N ARG A 21 -6.30 11.77 17.13
CA ARG A 21 -6.50 12.36 15.79
C ARG A 21 -5.54 13.51 15.52
N GLY A 22 -5.35 14.40 16.49
CA GLY A 22 -4.41 15.53 16.38
C GLY A 22 -2.96 15.09 16.16
N ALA A 23 -2.60 13.88 16.59
CA ALA A 23 -1.28 13.28 16.39
C ALA A 23 -1.19 12.34 15.17
N GLY A 24 -2.26 12.21 14.37
CA GLY A 24 -2.29 11.35 13.18
C GLY A 24 -2.69 9.90 13.44
N PHE A 25 -3.27 9.60 14.61
CA PHE A 25 -3.87 8.30 14.95
C PHE A 25 -5.39 8.36 14.79
N ASP A 26 -5.86 8.50 13.55
CA ASP A 26 -7.26 8.67 13.19
C ASP A 26 -7.98 7.36 12.80
N ASP A 27 -7.26 6.26 12.66
CA ASP A 27 -7.80 4.94 12.34
C ASP A 27 -7.21 3.80 13.21
N LEU A 28 -7.79 2.60 13.11
CA LEU A 28 -7.37 1.45 13.92
C LEU A 28 -6.00 0.88 13.49
N LEU A 29 -5.64 0.95 12.21
CA LEU A 29 -4.37 0.43 11.69
C LEU A 29 -3.20 1.25 12.22
N THR A 30 -3.30 2.58 12.16
CA THR A 30 -2.27 3.51 12.68
C THR A 30 -2.03 3.28 14.17
N ILE A 31 -3.09 3.10 14.97
CA ILE A 31 -2.97 2.73 16.38
C ILE A 31 -2.35 1.34 16.57
N ALA A 32 -2.77 0.35 15.78
CA ALA A 32 -2.34 -1.03 15.95
C ALA A 32 -0.85 -1.28 15.64
N VAL A 33 -0.25 -0.45 14.77
CA VAL A 33 1.18 -0.49 14.43
C VAL A 33 2.04 0.47 15.26
N ALA A 34 1.43 1.36 16.05
CA ALA A 34 2.14 2.27 16.94
C ALA A 34 2.88 1.55 18.07
N SER A 35 3.92 2.20 18.60
CA SER A 35 4.55 1.73 19.84
C SER A 35 3.78 2.21 21.08
N PRO A 36 3.76 1.47 22.21
CA PRO A 36 3.08 1.91 23.43
C PRO A 36 3.54 3.28 23.93
N LYS A 37 4.82 3.60 23.77
CA LYS A 37 5.39 4.89 24.18
C LYS A 37 4.90 6.05 23.32
N GLU A 38 4.94 5.88 22.01
CA GLU A 38 4.47 6.89 21.06
C GLU A 38 2.99 7.22 21.26
N LEU A 39 2.15 6.19 21.41
CA LEU A 39 0.72 6.37 21.63
C LEU A 39 0.42 6.98 23.00
N ALA A 40 1.21 6.62 24.03
CA ALA A 40 1.12 7.20 25.36
C ALA A 40 1.44 8.70 25.36
N ASP A 41 2.53 9.09 24.70
CA ASP A 41 2.97 10.48 24.58
C ASP A 41 1.96 11.31 23.75
N ALA A 42 1.44 10.75 22.66
CA ALA A 42 0.48 11.42 21.78
C ALA A 42 -0.88 11.70 22.46
N ALA A 43 -1.37 10.75 23.27
CA ALA A 43 -2.66 10.85 23.93
C ALA A 43 -2.58 11.36 25.37
N ASP A 44 -1.37 11.56 25.91
CA ASP A 44 -1.11 11.94 27.30
C ASP A 44 -1.79 10.95 28.26
N ILE A 45 -1.48 9.67 28.05
CA ILE A 45 -1.96 8.52 28.83
C ILE A 45 -0.77 7.68 29.29
N GLY A 46 -0.98 6.76 30.24
CA GLY A 46 0.07 5.82 30.66
C GLY A 46 0.34 4.73 29.62
N GLU A 47 1.60 4.28 29.49
CA GLU A 47 2.02 3.21 28.57
C GLU A 47 1.21 1.91 28.72
N ASN A 48 0.79 1.56 29.94
CA ASN A 48 -0.06 0.39 30.17
C ASN A 48 -1.46 0.53 29.54
N THR A 49 -2.01 1.75 29.52
CA THR A 49 -3.29 2.03 28.86
C THR A 49 -3.09 2.04 27.35
N ALA A 50 -2.03 2.68 26.86
CA ALA A 50 -1.66 2.66 25.45
C ALA A 50 -1.49 1.23 24.92
N MET A 51 -0.80 0.35 25.66
CA MET A 51 -0.63 -1.05 25.28
C MET A 51 -1.97 -1.79 25.17
N LYS A 52 -2.93 -1.55 26.08
CA LYS A 52 -4.28 -2.14 25.99
C LYS A 52 -5.05 -1.63 24.78
N ILE A 53 -4.94 -0.33 24.48
CA ILE A 53 -5.55 0.28 23.28
C ILE A 53 -4.96 -0.36 22.02
N ILE A 54 -3.63 -0.52 21.92
CA ILE A 54 -2.95 -1.16 20.79
C ILE A 54 -3.40 -2.62 20.62
N ILE A 55 -3.48 -3.39 21.70
CA ILE A 55 -3.94 -4.80 21.64
C ILE A 55 -5.39 -4.87 21.16
N ALA A 56 -6.25 -3.99 21.65
CA ALA A 56 -7.64 -3.93 21.22
C ALA A 56 -7.75 -3.50 19.75
N ALA A 57 -6.92 -2.54 19.30
CA ALA A 57 -6.84 -2.11 17.92
C ALA A 57 -6.37 -3.24 17.00
N ARG A 58 -5.30 -3.97 17.36
CA ARG A 58 -4.82 -5.15 16.60
C ARG A 58 -5.91 -6.20 16.44
N LYS A 59 -6.61 -6.53 17.52
CA LYS A 59 -7.70 -7.51 17.49
C LYS A 59 -8.87 -7.04 16.61
N LYS A 60 -9.21 -5.75 16.64
CA LYS A 60 -10.30 -5.21 15.81
C LYS A 60 -9.90 -5.01 14.34
N ALA A 61 -8.63 -4.72 14.07
CA ALA A 61 -8.08 -4.53 12.74
C ALA A 61 -7.63 -5.85 12.08
N ASP A 62 -7.91 -7.00 12.72
CA ASP A 62 -7.51 -8.34 12.25
C ASP A 62 -5.98 -8.45 11.98
N ILE A 63 -5.20 -7.76 12.82
CA ILE A 63 -3.74 -7.73 12.69
C ILE A 63 -3.11 -8.74 13.63
N GLY A 64 -2.34 -9.67 13.05
CA GLY A 64 -1.46 -10.57 13.78
C GLY A 64 -2.10 -11.90 14.21
N ASP A 65 -3.29 -12.22 13.71
CA ASP A 65 -3.85 -13.56 13.80
C ASP A 65 -3.12 -14.51 12.84
N PHE A 66 -3.10 -15.81 13.20
CA PHE A 66 -2.43 -16.84 12.42
C PHE A 66 -3.37 -17.39 11.35
N GLU A 67 -2.87 -17.46 10.12
CA GLU A 67 -3.58 -18.08 8.99
C GLU A 67 -2.93 -19.40 8.60
N THR A 68 -3.75 -20.35 8.14
CA THR A 68 -3.25 -21.61 7.57
C THR A 68 -2.76 -21.40 6.14
N GLY A 69 -1.89 -22.30 5.66
CA GLY A 69 -1.24 -22.14 4.35
C GLY A 69 -2.20 -22.15 3.15
N ASP A 70 -3.30 -22.90 3.25
CA ASP A 70 -4.39 -22.92 2.27
C ASP A 70 -5.11 -21.58 2.17
N VAL A 71 -5.41 -20.93 3.30
CA VAL A 71 -6.01 -19.58 3.32
C VAL A 71 -5.08 -18.56 2.67
N ILE A 72 -3.79 -18.61 2.99
CA ILE A 72 -2.79 -17.73 2.37
C ILE A 72 -2.69 -18.00 0.87
N PHE A 73 -2.69 -19.26 0.45
CA PHE A 73 -2.63 -19.65 -0.96
C PHE A 73 -3.84 -19.13 -1.75
N GLU A 74 -5.06 -19.32 -1.23
CA GLU A 74 -6.29 -18.82 -1.85
C GLU A 74 -6.33 -17.29 -1.94
N ARG A 75 -5.84 -16.59 -0.92
CA ARG A 75 -5.69 -15.13 -0.97
C ARG A 75 -4.69 -14.69 -2.04
N ARG A 76 -3.52 -15.33 -2.08
CA ARG A 76 -2.46 -15.01 -3.06
C ARG A 76 -2.87 -15.31 -4.50
N ALA A 77 -3.74 -16.29 -4.72
CA ALA A 77 -4.30 -16.58 -6.03
C ALA A 77 -5.16 -15.45 -6.62
N LYS A 78 -5.58 -14.49 -5.79
CA LYS A 78 -6.37 -13.31 -6.19
C LYS A 78 -5.52 -12.05 -6.40
N LEU A 79 -4.19 -12.15 -6.30
CA LEU A 79 -3.31 -11.00 -6.51
C LEU A 79 -3.29 -10.58 -7.97
N GLY A 80 -3.51 -9.29 -8.21
CA GLY A 80 -3.32 -8.69 -9.52
C GLY A 80 -1.84 -8.71 -9.92
N HIS A 81 -1.58 -8.89 -11.21
CA HIS A 81 -0.25 -8.84 -11.81
C HIS A 81 -0.23 -7.81 -12.91
N LEU A 82 0.61 -6.79 -12.75
CA LEU A 82 0.75 -5.70 -13.73
C LEU A 82 1.85 -6.05 -14.75
N THR A 83 1.51 -6.10 -16.04
CA THR A 83 2.48 -6.33 -17.10
C THR A 83 3.54 -5.23 -17.16
N THR A 84 4.77 -5.60 -17.44
CA THR A 84 5.86 -4.67 -17.78
C THR A 84 5.83 -4.22 -19.24
N GLY A 85 4.97 -4.83 -20.07
CA GLY A 85 4.97 -4.69 -21.53
C GLY A 85 6.00 -5.57 -22.24
N SER A 86 6.87 -6.27 -21.48
CA SER A 86 7.85 -7.21 -22.01
C SER A 86 7.53 -8.63 -21.56
N LYS A 87 7.19 -9.50 -22.52
CA LYS A 87 6.89 -10.91 -22.24
C LYS A 87 8.02 -11.64 -21.50
N ALA A 88 9.27 -11.31 -21.82
CA ALA A 88 10.43 -11.93 -21.18
C ALA A 88 10.58 -11.50 -19.71
N LEU A 89 10.34 -10.21 -19.42
CA LEU A 89 10.41 -9.71 -18.05
C LEU A 89 9.20 -10.17 -17.22
N ASP A 90 8.00 -10.19 -17.82
CA ASP A 90 6.80 -10.73 -17.16
C ASP A 90 7.00 -12.20 -16.80
N GLN A 91 7.56 -13.01 -17.70
CA GLN A 91 7.88 -14.40 -17.41
C GLN A 91 8.91 -14.54 -16.27
N LEU A 92 9.94 -13.69 -16.26
CA LEU A 92 10.93 -13.67 -15.19
C LEU A 92 10.30 -13.33 -13.83
N LEU A 93 9.32 -12.44 -13.81
CA LEU A 93 8.60 -12.00 -12.61
C LEU A 93 7.42 -12.91 -12.23
N GLY A 94 7.14 -13.96 -13.01
CA GLY A 94 6.03 -14.88 -12.72
C GLY A 94 4.65 -14.37 -13.17
N GLY A 95 4.59 -13.42 -14.10
CA GLY A 95 3.34 -12.89 -14.68
C GLY A 95 3.30 -11.36 -14.76
N GLY A 96 4.23 -10.66 -14.10
CA GLY A 96 4.25 -9.21 -13.99
C GLY A 96 4.57 -8.78 -12.56
N LEU A 97 4.35 -7.51 -12.23
CA LEU A 97 4.50 -7.00 -10.87
C LEU A 97 3.28 -7.36 -10.03
N GLU A 98 3.48 -8.08 -8.93
CA GLU A 98 2.43 -8.52 -8.02
C GLU A 98 1.93 -7.36 -7.13
N THR A 99 0.61 -7.16 -7.07
CA THR A 99 -0.02 -6.26 -6.07
C THR A 99 0.21 -6.76 -4.64
N GLN A 100 0.03 -5.89 -3.64
CA GLN A 100 0.31 -6.22 -2.23
C GLN A 100 1.78 -6.63 -1.98
N SER A 101 2.69 -6.20 -2.85
CA SER A 101 4.14 -6.41 -2.72
C SER A 101 4.90 -5.13 -3.04
N ILE A 102 6.19 -5.08 -2.67
CA ILE A 102 7.13 -4.04 -3.08
C ILE A 102 8.13 -4.68 -4.03
N THR A 103 8.24 -4.15 -5.25
CA THR A 103 9.23 -4.57 -6.25
C THR A 103 10.27 -3.47 -6.44
N GLU A 104 11.55 -3.78 -6.20
CA GLU A 104 12.65 -2.83 -6.33
C GLU A 104 13.45 -3.09 -7.62
N PHE A 105 13.59 -2.06 -8.46
CA PHE A 105 14.49 -2.06 -9.61
C PHE A 105 15.74 -1.22 -9.29
N PHE A 106 16.90 -1.86 -9.14
CA PHE A 106 18.18 -1.18 -8.90
C PHE A 106 19.17 -1.40 -10.06
N GLY A 107 20.17 -0.52 -10.18
CA GLY A 107 21.21 -0.60 -11.21
C GLY A 107 21.78 0.77 -11.60
N GLU A 108 22.76 0.80 -12.50
CA GLU A 108 23.45 2.02 -12.94
C GLU A 108 22.54 3.01 -13.67
N PHE A 109 22.99 4.26 -13.82
CA PHE A 109 22.29 5.25 -14.66
C PHE A 109 22.09 4.72 -16.08
N GLY A 110 20.91 4.92 -16.66
CA GLY A 110 20.59 4.41 -17.99
C GLY A 110 20.19 2.94 -18.06
N SER A 111 20.18 2.19 -16.93
CA SER A 111 19.78 0.77 -16.91
C SER A 111 18.29 0.50 -17.18
N GLY A 112 17.47 1.54 -17.39
CA GLY A 112 16.06 1.41 -17.72
C GLY A 112 15.08 1.52 -16.54
N LYS A 113 15.54 1.71 -15.30
CA LYS A 113 14.68 1.86 -14.10
C LYS A 113 13.54 2.87 -14.30
N THR A 114 13.89 4.09 -14.70
CA THR A 114 12.93 5.17 -14.97
C THR A 114 12.00 4.82 -16.13
N GLN A 115 12.47 4.12 -17.17
CA GLN A 115 11.62 3.70 -18.29
C GLN A 115 10.57 2.69 -17.85
N ILE A 116 10.95 1.71 -17.03
CA ILE A 116 10.00 0.76 -16.43
C ILE A 116 8.98 1.49 -15.57
N ALA A 117 9.41 2.42 -14.72
CA ALA A 117 8.48 3.19 -13.87
C ALA A 117 7.44 3.96 -14.70
N HIS A 118 7.86 4.65 -15.77
CA HIS A 118 6.93 5.33 -16.69
C HIS A 118 5.99 4.34 -17.39
N GLN A 119 6.51 3.20 -17.86
CA GLN A 119 5.70 2.18 -18.53
C GLN A 119 4.62 1.61 -17.62
N LEU A 120 4.95 1.36 -16.34
CA LEU A 120 4.00 0.85 -15.35
C LEU A 120 2.88 1.86 -15.04
N CYS A 121 3.19 3.16 -15.02
CA CYS A 121 2.16 4.21 -14.88
C CYS A 121 1.13 4.21 -16.00
N VAL A 122 1.53 3.81 -17.22
CA VAL A 122 0.61 3.67 -18.35
C VAL A 122 -0.12 2.33 -18.27
N ASN A 123 0.62 1.23 -18.06
CA ASN A 123 0.06 -0.11 -18.09
C ASN A 123 -1.02 -0.33 -17.02
N VAL A 124 -0.89 0.28 -15.83
CA VAL A 124 -1.87 0.07 -14.73
C VAL A 124 -3.28 0.53 -15.11
N GLN A 125 -3.38 1.48 -16.04
CA GLN A 125 -4.66 2.03 -16.53
C GLN A 125 -5.34 1.12 -17.55
N LEU A 126 -4.63 0.12 -18.09
CA LEU A 126 -5.22 -0.83 -19.03
C LEU A 126 -6.22 -1.76 -18.32
N PRO A 127 -7.17 -2.33 -19.07
CA PRO A 127 -7.97 -3.47 -18.62
C PRO A 127 -7.13 -4.69 -18.25
N GLU A 128 -7.65 -5.53 -17.34
CA GLU A 128 -6.98 -6.76 -16.89
C GLU A 128 -6.66 -7.72 -18.05
N GLU A 129 -7.53 -7.82 -19.06
CA GLU A 129 -7.30 -8.68 -20.23
C GLU A 129 -6.12 -8.22 -21.10
N LYS A 130 -5.65 -6.98 -20.91
CA LYS A 130 -4.44 -6.42 -21.54
C LYS A 130 -3.25 -6.36 -20.59
N GLY A 131 -3.36 -6.94 -19.40
CA GLY A 131 -2.32 -6.98 -18.37
C GLY A 131 -2.24 -5.73 -17.48
N GLY A 132 -3.25 -4.86 -17.52
CA GLY A 132 -3.39 -3.76 -16.56
C GLY A 132 -4.23 -4.15 -15.34
N LEU A 133 -4.66 -3.16 -14.57
CA LEU A 133 -5.45 -3.34 -13.35
C LEU A 133 -6.58 -2.29 -13.23
N GLU A 134 -6.92 -1.61 -14.33
CA GLU A 134 -7.90 -0.52 -14.39
C GLU A 134 -7.72 0.55 -13.29
N GLY A 135 -6.46 0.80 -12.92
CA GLY A 135 -6.08 1.61 -11.77
C GLY A 135 -5.41 2.94 -12.13
N HIS A 136 -5.13 3.74 -11.11
CA HIS A 136 -4.34 4.96 -11.22
C HIS A 136 -2.92 4.75 -10.68
N ALA A 137 -1.98 5.59 -11.14
CA ALA A 137 -0.61 5.60 -10.65
C ALA A 137 -0.29 6.89 -9.89
N PHE A 138 0.38 6.74 -8.75
CA PHE A 138 1.03 7.84 -8.04
C PHE A 138 2.54 7.75 -8.30
N TYR A 139 3.12 8.80 -8.88
CA TYR A 139 4.56 8.89 -9.16
C TYR A 139 5.22 9.94 -8.27
N ILE A 140 6.15 9.52 -7.42
CA ILE A 140 6.94 10.40 -6.57
C ILE A 140 8.32 10.56 -7.21
N ASP A 141 8.63 11.77 -7.68
CA ASP A 141 9.90 12.06 -8.36
C ASP A 141 10.86 12.82 -7.44
N THR A 142 11.99 12.20 -7.12
CA THR A 142 13.02 12.78 -6.23
C THR A 142 14.19 13.41 -6.98
N GLU A 143 14.31 13.16 -8.29
CA GLU A 143 15.47 13.56 -9.11
C GLU A 143 15.09 14.36 -10.36
N ASN A 144 13.83 14.78 -10.46
CA ASN A 144 13.29 15.48 -11.63
C ASN A 144 13.49 14.66 -12.93
N THR A 145 13.19 13.36 -12.86
CA THR A 145 13.32 12.39 -13.95
C THR A 145 12.01 12.11 -14.68
N PHE A 146 10.87 12.53 -14.15
CA PHE A 146 9.58 12.36 -14.78
C PHE A 146 9.49 13.17 -16.08
N ARG A 147 9.09 12.50 -17.17
CA ARG A 147 8.96 13.11 -18.50
C ARG A 147 7.55 12.83 -19.03
N PRO A 148 6.61 13.78 -18.93
CA PRO A 148 5.24 13.63 -19.45
C PRO A 148 5.21 13.23 -20.93
N GLU A 149 6.15 13.72 -21.72
CA GLU A 149 6.27 13.40 -23.15
C GLU A 149 6.52 11.90 -23.35
N ARG A 150 7.24 11.26 -22.41
CA ARG A 150 7.48 9.82 -22.46
C ARG A 150 6.22 9.03 -22.11
N ILE A 151 5.41 9.51 -21.16
CA ILE A 151 4.08 8.95 -20.87
C ILE A 151 3.20 9.04 -22.11
N THR A 152 3.10 10.20 -22.75
CA THR A 152 2.29 10.39 -23.98
C THR A 152 2.73 9.45 -25.10
N GLN A 153 4.04 9.24 -25.28
CA GLN A 153 4.56 8.29 -26.27
C GLN A 153 4.12 6.85 -25.98
N MET A 154 4.22 6.42 -24.72
CA MET A 154 3.82 5.07 -24.30
C MET A 154 2.30 4.86 -24.39
N ALA A 155 1.52 5.86 -23.99
CA ALA A 155 0.05 5.85 -24.09
C ALA A 155 -0.42 5.80 -25.56
N THR A 156 0.11 6.68 -26.41
CA THR A 156 -0.19 6.70 -27.85
C THR A 156 0.14 5.36 -28.52
N ALA A 157 1.25 4.73 -28.14
CA ALA A 157 1.64 3.42 -28.68
C ALA A 157 0.62 2.31 -28.37
N LEU A 158 -0.18 2.49 -27.33
CA LEU A 158 -1.25 1.57 -26.91
C LEU A 158 -2.65 2.03 -27.38
N GLY A 159 -2.75 3.18 -28.06
CA GLY A 159 -4.01 3.78 -28.49
C GLY A 159 -4.85 4.34 -27.34
N LEU A 160 -4.20 4.73 -26.24
CA LEU A 160 -4.83 5.45 -25.13
C LEU A 160 -4.87 6.96 -25.41
N ASP A 161 -5.80 7.67 -24.76
CA ASP A 161 -6.01 9.12 -24.89
C ASP A 161 -4.97 9.97 -24.14
#